data_AF-A0A4Z1HIX0-F1
#
_entry.id   AF-A0A4Z1HIX0-F1
#
_cell.length_a   1.000
_cell.length_b   1.000
_cell.length_c   1.000
_cell.angle_alpha   90.00
_cell.angle_beta   90.00
_cell.angle_gamma   90.00
#
_symmetry.space_group_name_H-M   'P 1'
#
loop_
_entity.id
_entity.type
_entity.pdbx_description
1 polymer ?
#
loop_
_entity_poly.entity_id
_entity_poly.type
_entity_poly.pdbx_seq_one_letter_code
_entity_poly.pdbx_strand_id
1 'polypeptide(L)'
;MRWILSFLLLGLLSAVSALSAGGNKLLVVLEELSEKSKYSKYFGDLEARGYKLTYKSPKNEKLGLFELGERSFDHLLILPSKSKGLGPALTPKLLLDFINKGGNILLTLSSPHPTPTALVSLLLELEIHLPTDRNSLVVDHFNYDTLSAAEKHNVVLLPRPDAVRPDVKNYFRGDGKGGEVIAFPRAVGQTMGNTSPLLTPLLRAPRTAYSYNPKEDIEGVEDPFAVGQQLSLITTMQARNSARFTVIGSSEILEDT
;
A
#
# COMPACT_ATOMS: atom_id res chain seq x y z
N MET A 1 26.09 42.08 15.78
CA MET A 1 25.45 41.02 16.60
C MET A 1 24.16 40.45 16.01
N ARG A 2 23.20 41.24 15.49
CA ARG A 2 21.93 40.71 14.95
C ARG A 2 22.08 39.69 13.80
N TRP A 3 23.09 39.85 12.94
CA TRP A 3 23.28 39.00 11.77
C TRP A 3 23.86 37.62 12.12
N ILE A 4 24.69 37.55 13.16
CA ILE A 4 25.28 36.29 13.65
C ILE A 4 24.18 35.38 14.20
N LEU A 5 23.22 35.95 14.95
CA LEU A 5 22.04 35.22 15.42
C LEU A 5 21.16 34.72 14.26
N SER A 6 20.98 35.51 13.20
CA SER A 6 20.24 35.07 12.01
C SER A 6 20.94 33.94 11.25
N PHE A 7 22.26 34.00 11.07
CA PHE A 7 23.04 32.92 10.44
C PHE A 7 23.05 31.64 11.30
N LEU A 8 23.10 31.77 12.63
CA LEU A 8 23.00 30.64 13.55
C LEU A 8 21.62 29.98 13.48
N LEU A 9 20.55 30.78 13.38
CA LEU A 9 19.18 30.28 13.23
C LEU A 9 18.97 29.57 11.88
N LEU A 10 19.56 30.09 10.79
CA LEU A 10 19.56 29.43 9.47
C LEU A 10 20.35 28.12 9.48
N GLY A 11 21.48 28.06 10.21
CA GLY A 11 22.23 26.81 10.41
C GLY A 11 21.42 25.77 11.19
N LEU A 12 20.69 26.19 12.23
CA LEU A 12 19.80 25.29 12.99
C LEU A 12 18.60 24.82 12.17
N LEU A 13 18.05 25.64 11.28
CA LEU A 13 16.98 25.27 10.34
C LEU A 13 17.45 24.21 9.32
N SER A 14 18.72 24.22 8.92
CA SER A 14 19.28 23.19 8.03
C SER A 14 19.47 21.82 8.70
N ALA A 15 19.45 21.78 10.04
CA ALA A 15 19.51 20.55 10.83
C ALA A 15 18.12 19.94 11.12
N VAL A 16 17.03 20.56 10.64
CA VAL A 16 15.69 19.96 10.70
C VAL A 16 15.64 18.81 9.70
N SER A 17 16.02 17.62 10.16
CA SER A 17 15.77 16.37 9.44
C SER A 17 14.29 16.26 9.10
N ALA A 18 14.00 15.70 7.92
CA ALA A 18 12.65 15.39 7.44
C ALA A 18 12.01 14.25 8.26
N LEU A 19 11.80 14.48 9.55
CA LEU A 19 11.06 13.60 10.44
C LEU A 19 9.58 13.65 10.07
N SER A 20 8.92 12.50 10.20
CA SER A 20 7.51 12.36 9.86
C SER A 20 6.64 13.35 10.67
N ALA A 21 5.93 14.22 9.96
CA ALA A 21 5.02 15.22 10.54
C ALA A 21 3.83 14.59 11.30
N GLY A 22 3.53 13.30 11.05
CA GLY A 22 2.45 12.56 11.71
C GLY A 22 2.88 11.73 12.91
N GLY A 23 4.12 11.88 13.40
CA GLY A 23 4.73 11.02 14.42
C GLY A 23 5.56 9.89 13.81
N ASN A 24 6.23 9.08 14.63
CA ASN A 24 7.21 8.08 14.17
C ASN A 24 6.97 6.65 14.67
N LYS A 25 5.95 6.41 15.50
CA LYS A 25 5.62 5.05 15.96
C LYS A 25 4.87 4.31 14.87
N LEU A 26 5.46 3.25 14.33
CA LEU A 26 4.87 2.47 13.24
C LEU A 26 4.65 1.03 13.69
N LEU A 27 3.40 0.59 13.66
CA LEU A 27 3.03 -0.79 13.92
C LEU A 27 3.05 -1.58 12.62
N VAL A 28 3.91 -2.59 12.53
CA VAL A 28 3.94 -3.54 11.43
C VAL A 28 3.18 -4.79 11.84
N VAL A 29 2.07 -5.05 11.15
CA VAL A 29 1.26 -6.24 11.32
C VAL A 29 1.76 -7.33 10.38
N LEU A 30 2.34 -8.39 10.96
CA LEU A 30 2.92 -9.53 10.27
C LEU A 30 2.43 -10.80 10.95
N GLU A 31 1.79 -11.71 10.21
CA GLU A 31 1.30 -12.95 10.82
C GLU A 31 2.43 -13.80 11.39
N GLU A 32 3.46 -14.04 10.58
CA GLU A 32 4.66 -14.79 10.95
C GLU A 32 5.88 -13.86 10.96
N LEU A 33 6.62 -13.83 12.08
CA LEU A 33 7.81 -12.98 12.21
C LEU A 33 8.96 -13.42 11.31
N SER A 34 8.95 -14.66 10.82
CA SER A 34 9.91 -15.18 9.83
C SER A 34 9.87 -14.40 8.53
N GLU A 35 8.71 -13.87 8.13
CA GLU A 35 8.54 -13.09 6.90
C GLU A 35 9.17 -11.70 6.97
N LYS A 36 9.58 -11.24 8.16
CA LYS A 36 10.31 -9.98 8.33
C LYS A 36 11.55 -9.92 7.43
N SER A 37 12.22 -11.05 7.26
CA SER A 37 13.46 -11.16 6.46
C SER A 37 13.26 -10.83 4.98
N LYS A 38 12.04 -10.99 4.44
CA LYS A 38 11.73 -10.70 3.04
C LYS A 38 11.76 -9.20 2.71
N TYR A 39 11.55 -8.34 3.70
CA TYR A 39 11.35 -6.89 3.55
C TYR A 39 12.49 -6.09 4.21
N SER A 40 13.70 -6.67 4.28
CA SER A 40 14.76 -6.13 5.14
C SER A 40 15.26 -4.76 4.68
N LYS A 41 15.37 -4.53 3.36
CA LYS A 41 15.76 -3.23 2.81
C LYS A 41 14.69 -2.19 3.07
N TYR A 42 13.42 -2.54 2.90
CA TYR A 42 12.29 -1.63 3.14
C TYR A 42 12.21 -1.20 4.61
N PHE A 43 12.30 -2.16 5.54
CA PHE A 43 12.31 -1.83 6.97
C PHE A 43 13.57 -1.07 7.39
N GLY A 44 14.73 -1.43 6.84
CA GLY A 44 15.98 -0.71 7.09
C GLY A 44 15.92 0.75 6.64
N ASP A 45 15.32 1.05 5.49
CA ASP A 45 15.09 2.42 5.02
C ASP A 45 14.12 3.19 5.92
N LEU A 46 13.05 2.55 6.42
CA LEU A 46 12.15 3.17 7.39
C LEU A 46 12.84 3.50 8.72
N GLU A 47 13.64 2.58 9.26
CA GLU A 47 14.42 2.82 10.49
C GLU A 47 15.47 3.92 10.29
N ALA A 48 16.15 3.93 9.14
CA ALA A 48 17.11 4.99 8.78
C ALA A 48 16.46 6.37 8.68
N ARG A 49 15.17 6.43 8.31
CA ARG A 49 14.35 7.66 8.31
C ARG A 49 13.79 8.04 9.69
N GLY A 50 14.07 7.25 10.74
CA GLY A 50 13.72 7.56 12.12
C GLY A 50 12.38 7.00 12.61
N TYR A 51 11.76 6.08 11.85
CA TYR A 51 10.56 5.37 12.31
C TYR A 51 10.91 4.32 13.37
N LYS A 52 10.08 4.21 14.41
CA LYS A 52 10.17 3.19 15.45
C LYS A 52 9.23 2.03 15.11
N LEU A 53 9.77 0.99 14.48
CA LEU A 53 9.01 -0.17 14.04
C LEU A 53 8.70 -1.10 15.21
N THR A 54 7.41 -1.40 15.41
CA THR A 54 6.94 -2.42 16.35
C THR A 54 6.25 -3.52 15.57
N TYR A 55 6.76 -4.75 15.66
CA TYR A 55 6.20 -5.91 14.95
C TYR A 55 5.22 -6.66 15.85
N LYS A 56 4.01 -6.91 15.35
CA LYS A 56 2.99 -7.69 16.06
C LYS A 56 2.25 -8.62 15.10
N SER A 57 1.92 -9.80 15.59
CA SER A 57 1.00 -10.71 14.91
C SER A 57 -0.44 -10.29 15.15
N PRO A 58 -1.35 -10.40 14.15
CA PRO A 58 -2.79 -10.23 14.35
C PRO A 58 -3.35 -11.16 15.45
N LYS A 59 -2.71 -12.31 15.66
CA LYS A 59 -3.07 -13.31 16.66
C LYS A 59 -2.64 -12.95 18.09
N ASN A 60 -1.89 -11.86 18.27
CA ASN A 60 -1.39 -11.46 19.57
C ASN A 60 -2.47 -10.73 20.38
N GLU A 61 -2.83 -11.26 21.54
CA GLU A 61 -3.85 -10.66 22.43
C GLU A 61 -3.46 -9.28 22.98
N LYS A 62 -2.16 -8.98 23.04
CA LYS A 62 -1.64 -7.66 23.48
C LYS A 62 -1.65 -6.62 22.37
N LEU A 63 -2.15 -6.94 21.19
CA LEU A 63 -2.29 -5.99 20.10
C LEU A 63 -3.45 -5.04 20.41
N GLY A 64 -3.16 -3.75 20.45
CA GLY A 64 -4.16 -2.69 20.60
C GLY A 64 -3.76 -1.47 19.79
N LEU A 65 -4.70 -0.92 19.02
CA LEU A 65 -4.49 0.34 18.29
C LEU A 65 -4.70 1.57 19.18
N PHE A 66 -5.45 1.39 20.27
CA PHE A 66 -5.81 2.44 21.21
C PHE A 66 -5.49 2.03 22.64
N GLU A 67 -5.03 2.99 23.42
CA GLU A 67 -4.81 2.88 24.85
C GLU A 67 -5.46 4.10 25.51
N LEU A 68 -6.42 3.85 26.41
CA LEU A 68 -7.20 4.91 27.09
C LEU A 68 -7.86 5.91 26.12
N GLY A 69 -8.26 5.44 24.94
CA GLY A 69 -8.91 6.26 23.90
C GLY A 69 -7.95 7.02 22.99
N GLU A 70 -6.65 7.00 23.24
CA GLU A 70 -5.63 7.61 22.38
C GLU A 70 -4.91 6.57 21.52
N ARG A 71 -4.42 6.99 20.34
CA ARG A 71 -3.72 6.09 19.43
C ARG A 71 -2.38 5.66 20.03
N SER A 72 -2.15 4.35 20.14
CA SER A 72 -0.87 3.82 20.60
C SER A 72 0.24 3.97 19.54
N PHE A 73 -0.15 4.05 18.26
CA PHE A 73 0.73 4.15 17.10
C PHE A 73 0.31 5.29 16.16
N ASP A 74 1.30 5.85 15.47
CA ASP A 74 1.10 6.95 14.53
C ASP A 74 0.73 6.43 13.13
N HIS A 75 1.37 5.33 12.74
CA HIS A 75 1.22 4.68 11.44
C HIS A 75 1.01 3.18 11.61
N LEU A 76 0.29 2.60 10.67
CA LEU A 76 -0.01 1.17 10.60
C LEU A 76 0.40 0.64 9.23
N LEU A 77 1.24 -0.40 9.21
CA LEU A 77 1.57 -1.16 8.02
C LEU A 77 0.98 -2.55 8.16
N ILE A 78 0.05 -2.90 7.28
CA ILE A 78 -0.61 -4.21 7.26
C ILE A 78 -0.09 -5.00 6.08
N LEU A 79 0.75 -6.00 6.38
CA LEU A 79 1.23 -6.96 5.40
C LEU A 79 0.23 -8.13 5.28
N PRO A 80 0.25 -8.90 4.18
CA PRO A 80 -0.76 -9.91 3.92
C PRO A 80 -0.72 -11.00 4.99
N SER A 81 -1.90 -11.49 5.35
CA SER A 81 -2.07 -12.58 6.31
C SER A 81 -2.55 -13.82 5.57
N LYS A 82 -2.05 -14.99 5.96
CA LYS A 82 -2.56 -16.29 5.50
C LYS A 82 -3.88 -16.64 6.18
N SER A 83 -4.10 -16.09 7.38
CA SER A 83 -5.34 -16.28 8.13
C SER A 83 -6.52 -15.49 7.57
N LYS A 84 -7.73 -16.06 7.66
CA LYS A 84 -8.97 -15.42 7.20
C LYS A 84 -9.40 -14.19 8.00
N GLY A 85 -8.83 -13.97 9.19
CA GLY A 85 -9.24 -12.91 10.11
C GLY A 85 -8.07 -12.37 10.94
N LEU A 86 -8.11 -11.08 11.27
CA LEU A 86 -7.02 -10.35 11.92
C LEU A 86 -7.14 -10.23 13.45
N GLY A 87 -8.04 -10.99 14.06
CA GLY A 87 -8.32 -10.91 15.50
C GLY A 87 -9.18 -9.69 15.89
N PRO A 88 -9.52 -9.55 17.19
CA PRO A 88 -10.45 -8.53 17.68
C PRO A 88 -9.85 -7.10 17.69
N ALA A 89 -8.52 -6.97 17.65
CA ALA A 89 -7.84 -5.68 17.69
C ALA A 89 -7.85 -4.94 16.35
N LEU A 90 -8.08 -5.64 15.24
CA LEU A 90 -8.00 -5.14 13.87
C LEU A 90 -9.35 -5.30 13.15
N THR A 91 -10.43 -4.84 13.78
CA THR A 91 -11.76 -4.80 13.16
C THR A 91 -11.91 -3.63 12.19
N PRO A 92 -12.83 -3.69 11.22
CA PRO A 92 -13.04 -2.59 10.26
C PRO A 92 -13.32 -1.27 10.97
N LYS A 93 -14.16 -1.31 12.03
CA LYS A 93 -14.50 -0.14 12.84
C LYS A 93 -13.27 0.47 13.51
N LEU A 94 -12.43 -0.34 14.17
CA LEU A 94 -11.22 0.16 14.84
C LEU A 94 -10.22 0.77 13.85
N LEU A 95 -10.10 0.20 12.65
CA LEU A 95 -9.25 0.74 11.59
C LEU A 95 -9.80 2.07 11.06
N LEU A 96 -11.12 2.16 10.87
CA LEU A 96 -11.77 3.41 10.48
C LEU A 96 -11.61 4.50 11.56
N ASP A 97 -11.79 4.14 12.83
CA ASP A 97 -11.57 5.04 13.96
C ASP A 97 -10.10 5.51 14.02
N PHE A 98 -9.15 4.63 13.68
CA PHE A 98 -7.72 4.97 13.62
C PHE A 98 -7.44 6.03 12.54
N ILE A 99 -8.03 5.86 11.35
CA ILE A 99 -7.98 6.88 10.28
C ILE A 99 -8.63 8.18 10.75
N ASN A 100 -9.81 8.12 11.36
CA ASN A 100 -10.54 9.30 11.86
C ASN A 100 -9.76 10.06 12.95
N LYS A 101 -8.94 9.38 13.74
CA LYS A 101 -8.01 9.99 14.72
C LYS A 101 -6.68 10.48 14.12
N GLY A 102 -6.55 10.49 12.79
CA GLY A 102 -5.36 11.02 12.10
C GLY A 102 -4.25 10.00 11.86
N GLY A 103 -4.50 8.72 12.09
CA GLY A 103 -3.53 7.65 11.85
C GLY A 103 -3.42 7.32 10.36
N ASN A 104 -2.20 7.05 9.89
CA ASN A 104 -1.98 6.63 8.50
C ASN A 104 -1.91 5.12 8.38
N ILE A 105 -2.49 4.55 7.33
CA ILE A 105 -2.46 3.11 7.09
C ILE A 105 -1.90 2.84 5.70
N LEU A 106 -0.90 1.97 5.62
CA LEU A 106 -0.44 1.33 4.40
C LEU A 106 -0.84 -0.14 4.44
N LEU A 107 -1.74 -0.54 3.54
CA LEU A 107 -2.19 -1.91 3.37
C LEU A 107 -1.55 -2.49 2.10
N THR A 108 -0.98 -3.68 2.19
CA THR A 108 -0.55 -4.43 1.00
C THR A 108 -1.41 -5.67 0.83
N LEU A 109 -1.74 -5.98 -0.42
CA LEU A 109 -2.50 -7.17 -0.81
C LEU A 109 -1.56 -8.26 -1.32
N SER A 110 -2.11 -9.44 -1.55
CA SER A 110 -1.40 -10.58 -2.10
C SER A 110 -2.37 -11.40 -2.94
N SER A 111 -2.00 -11.78 -4.15
CA SER A 111 -2.78 -12.73 -4.96
C SER A 111 -2.81 -14.16 -4.36
N PRO A 112 -1.70 -14.76 -3.90
CA PRO A 112 -1.74 -16.12 -3.36
C PRO A 112 -2.49 -16.24 -2.03
N HIS A 113 -2.61 -15.15 -1.26
CA HIS A 113 -3.25 -15.15 0.06
C HIS A 113 -4.50 -14.26 0.06
N PRO A 114 -5.69 -14.83 0.36
CA PRO A 114 -6.92 -14.06 0.35
C PRO A 114 -6.90 -12.95 1.39
N THR A 115 -7.35 -11.77 1.01
CA THR A 115 -7.51 -10.64 1.93
C THR A 115 -8.49 -10.99 3.06
N PRO A 116 -8.11 -10.84 4.34
CA PRO A 116 -9.01 -11.03 5.48
C PRO A 116 -10.30 -10.23 5.37
N THR A 117 -11.44 -10.82 5.78
CA THR A 117 -12.77 -10.18 5.64
C THR A 117 -12.83 -8.81 6.31
N ALA A 118 -12.14 -8.60 7.44
CA ALA A 118 -12.10 -7.31 8.12
C ALA A 118 -11.48 -6.19 7.24
N LEU A 119 -10.45 -6.52 6.44
CA LEU A 119 -9.85 -5.56 5.53
C LEU A 119 -10.75 -5.34 4.30
N VAL A 120 -11.38 -6.40 3.78
CA VAL A 120 -12.35 -6.26 2.69
C VAL A 120 -13.49 -5.32 3.09
N SER A 121 -14.07 -5.51 4.28
CA SER A 121 -15.12 -4.62 4.80
C SER A 121 -14.62 -3.18 4.97
N LEU A 122 -13.41 -2.96 5.51
CA LEU A 122 -12.83 -1.63 5.59
C LEU A 122 -12.70 -0.99 4.20
N LEU A 123 -12.20 -1.73 3.21
CA LEU A 123 -12.03 -1.22 1.85
C LEU A 123 -13.37 -0.83 1.22
N LEU A 124 -14.43 -1.62 1.44
CA LEU A 124 -15.78 -1.28 0.99
C LEU A 124 -16.30 0.02 1.62
N GLU A 125 -16.05 0.26 2.91
CA GLU A 125 -16.39 1.54 3.59
C GLU A 125 -15.65 2.74 2.96
N LEU A 126 -14.49 2.50 2.35
CA LEU A 126 -13.69 3.52 1.66
C LEU A 126 -13.98 3.57 0.15
N GLU A 127 -14.99 2.85 -0.35
CA GLU A 127 -15.31 2.69 -1.79
C GLU A 127 -14.18 2.09 -2.63
N ILE A 128 -13.34 1.22 -2.04
CA ILE A 128 -12.33 0.43 -2.74
C ILE A 128 -12.85 -1.01 -2.85
N HIS A 129 -13.05 -1.48 -4.08
CA HIS A 129 -13.55 -2.81 -4.35
C HIS A 129 -12.41 -3.73 -4.77
N LEU A 130 -12.39 -4.93 -4.17
CA LEU A 130 -11.52 -6.02 -4.56
C LEU A 130 -12.30 -7.02 -5.43
N PRO A 131 -11.60 -7.84 -6.24
CA PRO A 131 -12.23 -8.95 -6.94
C PRO A 131 -12.98 -9.86 -5.97
N THR A 132 -14.12 -10.39 -6.40
CA THR A 132 -14.86 -11.41 -5.66
C THR A 132 -14.02 -12.66 -5.44
N ASP A 133 -13.15 -12.94 -6.41
CA ASP A 133 -12.33 -14.13 -6.43
C ASP A 133 -11.08 -13.93 -5.60
N ARG A 134 -10.92 -14.82 -4.62
CA ARG A 134 -9.92 -14.74 -3.57
C ARG A 134 -8.46 -14.88 -4.03
N ASN A 135 -8.26 -15.30 -5.27
CA ASN A 135 -6.94 -15.50 -5.88
C ASN A 135 -6.80 -14.76 -7.21
N SER A 136 -7.66 -13.77 -7.46
CA SER A 136 -7.56 -12.94 -8.65
C SER A 136 -6.25 -12.17 -8.69
N LEU A 137 -5.70 -12.02 -9.89
CA LEU A 137 -4.50 -11.24 -10.16
C LEU A 137 -4.59 -10.55 -11.51
N VAL A 138 -3.81 -9.48 -11.68
CA VAL A 138 -3.75 -8.74 -12.93
C VAL A 138 -2.73 -9.39 -13.86
N VAL A 139 -3.19 -9.74 -15.06
CA VAL A 139 -2.38 -10.31 -16.14
C VAL A 139 -2.33 -9.32 -17.30
N ASP A 140 -1.15 -9.22 -17.94
CA ASP A 140 -0.99 -8.48 -19.19
C ASP A 140 -0.07 -9.25 -20.15
N HIS A 141 -0.60 -9.65 -21.30
CA HIS A 141 0.16 -10.39 -22.31
C HIS A 141 1.09 -9.52 -23.17
N PHE A 142 1.03 -8.19 -23.02
CA PHE A 142 1.83 -7.25 -23.81
C PHE A 142 2.91 -6.55 -22.98
N ASN A 143 2.60 -6.20 -21.73
CA ASN A 143 3.51 -5.47 -20.84
C ASN A 143 3.84 -6.31 -19.61
N TYR A 144 4.61 -7.38 -19.79
CA TYR A 144 5.04 -8.25 -18.70
C TYR A 144 6.56 -8.45 -18.69
N ASP A 145 7.07 -8.88 -17.53
CA ASP A 145 8.47 -9.25 -17.40
C ASP A 145 8.71 -10.65 -17.99
N THR A 146 9.36 -10.68 -19.15
CA THR A 146 9.77 -11.92 -19.84
C THR A 146 10.76 -12.77 -19.07
N LEU A 147 11.50 -12.23 -18.10
CA LEU A 147 12.47 -12.99 -17.32
C LEU A 147 11.80 -13.74 -16.16
N SER A 148 10.97 -13.04 -15.38
CA SER A 148 10.32 -13.64 -14.20
C SER A 148 8.96 -14.29 -14.49
N ALA A 149 8.29 -13.91 -15.58
CA ALA A 149 6.90 -14.28 -15.86
C ALA A 149 6.64 -14.65 -17.34
N ALA A 150 7.59 -15.33 -17.98
CA ALA A 150 7.53 -15.73 -19.39
C ALA A 150 6.25 -16.50 -19.79
N GLU A 151 5.72 -17.33 -18.89
CA GLU A 151 4.55 -18.17 -19.18
C GLU A 151 3.25 -17.59 -18.59
N LYS A 152 3.34 -17.06 -17.37
CA LYS A 152 2.15 -16.66 -16.58
C LYS A 152 1.75 -15.20 -16.77
N HIS A 153 2.62 -14.36 -17.32
CA HIS A 153 2.37 -12.94 -17.60
C HIS A 153 1.80 -12.15 -16.40
N ASN A 154 2.18 -12.56 -15.19
CA ASN A 154 1.65 -12.09 -13.91
C ASN A 154 2.58 -11.09 -13.19
N VAL A 155 3.63 -10.64 -13.86
CA VAL A 155 4.51 -9.55 -13.41
C VAL A 155 4.38 -8.45 -14.45
N VAL A 156 3.56 -7.44 -14.13
CA VAL A 156 3.19 -6.39 -15.09
C VAL A 156 4.23 -5.28 -15.04
N LEU A 157 4.72 -4.86 -16.21
CA LEU A 157 5.66 -3.75 -16.36
C LEU A 157 4.90 -2.44 -16.58
N LEU A 158 5.19 -1.45 -15.74
CA LEU A 158 4.44 -0.19 -15.70
C LEU A 158 5.40 0.98 -15.85
N PRO A 159 5.04 2.04 -16.58
CA PRO A 159 5.79 3.29 -16.48
C PRO A 159 5.66 3.85 -15.07
N ARG A 160 6.69 4.56 -14.61
CA ARG A 160 6.61 5.32 -13.35
C ARG A 160 5.45 6.32 -13.40
N PRO A 161 4.68 6.48 -12.32
CA PRO A 161 3.51 7.34 -12.32
C PRO A 161 3.91 8.82 -12.36
N ASP A 162 3.12 9.59 -13.10
CA ASP A 162 3.22 11.04 -13.12
C ASP A 162 2.70 11.66 -11.81
N ALA A 163 2.96 12.96 -11.64
CA ALA A 163 2.46 13.69 -10.49
C ALA A 163 0.93 13.68 -10.52
N VAL A 164 0.30 13.26 -9.41
CA VAL A 164 -1.16 13.30 -9.27
C VAL A 164 -1.69 14.72 -9.53
N ARG A 165 -0.92 15.74 -9.12
CA ARG A 165 -1.20 17.13 -9.41
C ARG A 165 0.07 17.88 -9.85
N PRO A 166 -0.04 18.91 -10.70
CA PRO A 166 1.12 19.69 -11.14
C PRO A 166 1.87 20.42 -10.02
N ASP A 167 1.20 20.72 -8.91
CA ASP A 167 1.74 21.46 -7.76
C ASP A 167 2.46 20.57 -6.74
N VAL A 168 2.40 19.24 -6.89
CA VAL A 168 3.06 18.31 -5.96
C VAL A 168 4.39 17.82 -6.51
N LYS A 169 5.39 17.70 -5.63
CA LYS A 169 6.66 17.07 -5.99
C LYS A 169 6.41 15.60 -6.35
N ASN A 170 6.76 15.22 -7.57
CA ASN A 170 6.71 13.83 -7.97
C ASN A 170 7.94 13.08 -7.42
N TYR A 171 7.73 12.31 -6.36
CA TYR A 171 8.76 11.44 -5.77
C TYR A 171 8.95 10.12 -6.53
N PHE A 172 8.03 9.78 -7.43
CA PHE A 172 8.03 8.53 -8.19
C PHE A 172 8.65 8.69 -9.57
N ARG A 173 8.71 9.93 -10.10
CA ARG A 173 9.49 10.24 -11.30
C ARG A 173 10.94 9.87 -11.03
N GLY A 174 11.47 8.98 -11.85
CA GLY A 174 12.87 8.55 -11.78
C GLY A 174 13.82 9.65 -12.18
N ASP A 175 14.90 9.29 -12.85
CA ASP A 175 15.89 10.27 -13.34
C ASP A 175 15.34 11.24 -14.41
N GLY A 176 14.09 11.04 -14.84
CA GLY A 176 13.37 11.90 -15.78
C GLY A 176 13.75 11.67 -17.25
N LYS A 177 14.62 10.69 -17.55
CA LYS A 177 15.07 10.40 -18.92
C LYS A 177 14.10 9.51 -19.71
N GLY A 178 13.05 9.02 -19.06
CA GLY A 178 12.07 8.11 -19.67
C GLY A 178 12.63 6.71 -19.85
N GLY A 179 11.76 5.70 -19.86
CA GLY A 179 12.13 4.29 -20.05
C GLY A 179 12.34 3.49 -18.76
N GLU A 180 12.32 4.13 -17.59
CA GLU A 180 12.31 3.40 -16.32
C GLU A 180 10.91 2.81 -16.06
N VAL A 181 10.85 1.49 -15.90
CA VAL A 181 9.64 0.73 -15.60
C VAL A 181 9.67 0.20 -14.17
N ILE A 182 8.49 0.04 -13.59
CA ILE A 182 8.26 -0.64 -12.32
C ILE A 182 7.73 -2.03 -12.65
N ALA A 183 8.39 -3.06 -12.16
CA ALA A 183 7.84 -4.41 -12.16
C ALA A 183 6.85 -4.55 -11.00
N PHE A 184 5.61 -4.93 -11.31
CA PHE A 184 4.56 -5.13 -10.33
C PHE A 184 4.18 -6.62 -10.29
N PRO A 185 4.78 -7.40 -9.38
CA PRO A 185 4.57 -8.84 -9.33
C PRO A 185 3.22 -9.19 -8.68
N ARG A 186 2.48 -10.12 -9.32
CA ARG A 186 1.29 -10.80 -8.80
C ARG A 186 0.27 -9.85 -8.14
N ALA A 187 -0.04 -8.77 -8.85
CA ALA A 187 -0.90 -7.71 -8.36
C ALA A 187 -2.35 -8.14 -8.21
N VAL A 188 -3.01 -7.76 -7.12
CA VAL A 188 -4.47 -7.74 -7.01
C VAL A 188 -4.96 -6.37 -7.48
N GLY A 189 -5.73 -6.35 -8.57
CA GLY A 189 -6.30 -5.13 -9.13
C GLY A 189 -7.51 -4.66 -8.32
N GLN A 190 -7.59 -3.36 -8.11
CA GLN A 190 -8.65 -2.72 -7.33
C GLN A 190 -9.51 -1.86 -8.27
N THR A 191 -10.81 -1.78 -8.02
CA THR A 191 -11.66 -0.73 -8.60
C THR A 191 -12.08 0.24 -7.50
N MET A 192 -12.46 1.45 -7.88
CA MET A 192 -12.87 2.50 -6.94
C MET A 192 -14.28 2.94 -7.28
N GLY A 193 -15.04 3.34 -6.27
CA GLY A 193 -16.32 4.01 -6.47
C GLY A 193 -16.14 5.30 -7.28
N ASN A 194 -17.07 5.55 -8.21
CA ASN A 194 -17.06 6.76 -9.03
C ASN A 194 -17.42 8.04 -8.25
N THR A 195 -17.89 7.89 -7.01
CA THR A 195 -18.53 8.97 -6.25
C THR A 195 -17.58 9.58 -5.21
N SER A 196 -16.59 8.84 -4.69
CA SER A 196 -15.65 9.36 -3.70
C SER A 196 -14.60 10.30 -4.33
N PRO A 197 -14.62 11.60 -4.00
CA PRO A 197 -13.60 12.55 -4.48
C PRO A 197 -12.27 12.45 -3.73
N LEU A 198 -12.20 11.61 -2.68
CA LEU A 198 -11.05 11.50 -1.79
C LEU A 198 -10.07 10.40 -2.22
N LEU A 199 -10.51 9.49 -3.09
CA LEU A 199 -9.69 8.44 -3.66
C LEU A 199 -8.90 8.95 -4.86
N THR A 200 -7.69 8.46 -5.01
CA THR A 200 -6.79 8.76 -6.11
C THR A 200 -6.05 7.49 -6.50
N PRO A 201 -6.17 7.01 -7.75
CA PRO A 201 -5.32 5.95 -8.25
C PRO A 201 -3.93 6.52 -8.54
N LEU A 202 -2.92 6.04 -7.81
CA LEU A 202 -1.53 6.44 -8.03
C LEU A 202 -0.91 5.67 -9.21
N LEU A 203 -1.23 4.37 -9.33
CA LEU A 203 -0.70 3.51 -10.37
C LEU A 203 -1.82 2.63 -10.92
N ARG A 204 -2.10 2.75 -12.22
CA ARG A 204 -3.13 1.97 -12.92
C ARG A 204 -2.49 0.88 -13.76
N ALA A 205 -3.23 -0.19 -13.98
CA ALA A 205 -2.81 -1.23 -14.91
C ALA A 205 -2.80 -0.70 -16.36
N PRO A 206 -2.02 -1.32 -17.25
CA PRO A 206 -2.02 -0.99 -18.67
C PRO A 206 -3.39 -1.26 -19.31
N ARG A 207 -3.63 -0.63 -20.45
CA ARG A 207 -4.91 -0.77 -21.19
C ARG A 207 -5.20 -2.19 -21.68
N THR A 208 -4.19 -3.05 -21.78
CA THR A 208 -4.28 -4.44 -22.24
C THR A 208 -4.38 -5.45 -21.09
N ALA A 209 -4.30 -4.99 -19.85
CA ALA A 209 -4.35 -5.87 -18.69
C ALA A 209 -5.79 -6.19 -18.29
N TYR A 210 -6.00 -7.33 -17.61
CA TYR A 210 -7.29 -7.73 -17.08
C TYR A 210 -7.13 -8.52 -15.78
N SER A 211 -8.21 -8.57 -14.99
CA SER A 211 -8.25 -9.40 -13.78
C SER A 211 -8.50 -10.87 -14.17
N TYR A 212 -7.66 -11.77 -13.66
CA TYR A 212 -7.67 -13.19 -13.99
C TYR A 212 -7.55 -14.04 -12.72
N ASN A 213 -8.31 -15.13 -12.64
CA ASN A 213 -8.19 -16.11 -11.58
C ASN A 213 -7.66 -17.46 -12.13
N PRO A 214 -6.41 -17.84 -11.84
CA PRO A 214 -5.83 -19.10 -12.34
C PRO A 214 -6.55 -20.37 -11.89
N LYS A 215 -7.43 -20.29 -10.89
CA LYS A 215 -8.14 -21.47 -10.35
C LYS A 215 -9.50 -21.72 -11.00
N GLU A 216 -10.06 -20.75 -11.69
CA GLU A 216 -11.38 -20.81 -12.31
C GLU A 216 -11.30 -20.99 -13.84
N ASP A 217 -10.10 -21.17 -14.39
CA ASP A 217 -9.78 -21.19 -15.82
C ASP A 217 -10.21 -22.47 -16.57
N ILE A 218 -11.31 -23.10 -16.15
CA ILE A 218 -11.82 -24.32 -16.79
C ILE A 218 -12.65 -23.99 -18.04
N GLU A 219 -13.20 -22.77 -18.15
CA GLU A 219 -14.14 -22.39 -19.23
C GLU A 219 -13.78 -21.08 -19.95
N GLY A 220 -12.61 -20.49 -19.69
CA GLY A 220 -12.24 -19.16 -20.18
C GLY A 220 -12.85 -18.03 -19.34
N VAL A 221 -12.33 -16.82 -19.51
CA VAL A 221 -12.73 -15.65 -18.70
C VAL A 221 -13.95 -14.98 -19.33
N GLU A 222 -15.16 -15.39 -18.95
CA GLU A 222 -16.39 -14.84 -19.53
C GLU A 222 -16.79 -13.46 -18.96
N ASP A 223 -16.32 -13.09 -17.77
CA ASP A 223 -16.58 -11.76 -17.18
C ASP A 223 -15.49 -11.37 -16.15
N PRO A 224 -14.38 -10.75 -16.58
CA PRO A 224 -13.33 -10.34 -15.66
C PRO A 224 -13.83 -9.21 -14.75
N PHE A 225 -13.47 -9.27 -13.46
CA PHE A 225 -13.81 -8.24 -12.46
C PHE A 225 -13.62 -6.79 -12.94
N ALA A 226 -12.53 -6.52 -13.64
CA ALA A 226 -12.30 -5.28 -14.38
C ALA A 226 -11.19 -5.46 -15.42
N VAL A 227 -11.12 -4.52 -16.36
CA VAL A 227 -10.17 -4.51 -17.48
C VAL A 227 -9.51 -3.16 -17.67
N GLY A 228 -8.29 -3.20 -18.22
CA GLY A 228 -7.52 -2.05 -18.62
C GLY A 228 -7.28 -1.05 -17.47
N GLN A 229 -7.42 0.23 -17.78
CA GLN A 229 -7.13 1.33 -16.84
C GLN A 229 -8.19 1.54 -15.75
N GLN A 230 -9.25 0.71 -15.72
CA GLN A 230 -10.17 0.68 -14.58
C GLN A 230 -9.53 0.00 -13.36
N LEU A 231 -8.58 -0.91 -13.60
CA LEU A 231 -7.79 -1.55 -12.55
C LEU A 231 -6.73 -0.60 -11.99
N SER A 232 -6.87 -0.27 -10.72
CA SER A 232 -5.86 0.42 -9.92
C SER A 232 -4.99 -0.59 -9.19
N LEU A 233 -3.67 -0.48 -9.32
CA LEU A 233 -2.70 -1.32 -8.63
C LEU A 233 -2.24 -0.67 -7.32
N ILE A 234 -2.23 0.67 -7.27
CA ILE A 234 -2.01 1.44 -6.06
C ILE A 234 -3.09 2.50 -5.97
N THR A 235 -3.90 2.42 -4.91
CA THR A 235 -4.95 3.39 -4.61
C THR A 235 -4.58 4.11 -3.33
N THR A 236 -4.70 5.43 -3.31
CA THR A 236 -4.51 6.23 -2.10
C THR A 236 -5.73 7.08 -1.83
N MET A 237 -5.98 7.34 -0.55
CA MET A 237 -7.02 8.22 -0.05
C MET A 237 -6.38 9.27 0.85
N GLN A 238 -6.83 10.51 0.70
CA GLN A 238 -6.60 11.55 1.71
C GLN A 238 -7.93 11.89 2.37
N ALA A 239 -8.06 11.55 3.66
CA ALA A 239 -9.26 11.87 4.44
C ALA A 239 -9.33 13.37 4.76
N ARG A 240 -10.51 13.84 5.17
CA ARG A 240 -10.76 15.27 5.49
C ARG A 240 -9.93 15.78 6.67
N ASN A 241 -9.54 14.89 7.58
CA ASN A 241 -8.62 15.16 8.68
C ASN A 241 -7.14 15.03 8.28
N SER A 242 -6.85 14.94 6.97
CA SER A 242 -5.51 14.72 6.41
C SER A 242 -4.83 13.39 6.75
N ALA A 243 -5.55 12.42 7.31
CA ALA A 243 -5.08 11.04 7.40
C ALA A 243 -4.93 10.44 6.00
N ARG A 244 -3.88 9.62 5.81
CA ARG A 244 -3.59 8.96 4.53
C ARG A 244 -3.80 7.47 4.66
N PHE A 245 -4.53 6.92 3.70
CA PHE A 245 -4.76 5.49 3.57
C PHE A 245 -4.29 5.06 2.18
N THR A 246 -3.43 4.06 2.09
CA THR A 246 -2.93 3.58 0.79
C THR A 246 -3.02 2.07 0.73
N VAL A 247 -3.47 1.55 -0.40
CA VAL A 247 -3.54 0.13 -0.70
C VAL A 247 -2.65 -0.19 -1.88
N ILE A 248 -1.68 -1.06 -1.67
CA ILE A 248 -0.79 -1.60 -2.71
C ILE A 248 -1.29 -2.99 -3.07
N GLY A 249 -1.54 -3.24 -4.35
CA GLY A 249 -2.06 -4.51 -4.86
C GLY A 249 -1.12 -5.72 -4.70
N SER A 250 0.13 -5.52 -4.29
CA SER A 250 1.08 -6.59 -4.03
C SER A 250 2.04 -6.21 -2.91
N SER A 251 2.25 -7.10 -1.95
CA SER A 251 3.31 -6.95 -0.95
C SER A 251 4.69 -7.20 -1.53
N GLU A 252 4.78 -8.02 -2.57
CA GLU A 252 6.06 -8.47 -3.15
C GLU A 252 6.86 -7.32 -3.77
N ILE A 253 6.21 -6.21 -4.12
CA ILE A 253 6.90 -4.99 -4.57
C ILE A 253 7.80 -4.37 -3.47
N LEU A 254 7.58 -4.73 -2.21
CA LEU A 254 8.37 -4.29 -1.06
C LEU A 254 9.41 -5.34 -0.64
N GLU A 255 9.40 -6.53 -1.24
CA GLU A 255 10.37 -7.59 -0.93
C GLU A 255 11.74 -7.24 -1.53
N ASP A 256 12.79 -7.84 -0.95
CA ASP A 256 14.17 -7.53 -1.33
C ASP A 256 14.59 -8.11 -2.69
N THR A 257 13.76 -9.00 -3.26
CA THR A 257 14.01 -9.85 -4.44
C THR A 257 13.43 -9.31 -5.72
#